data_AF-A0A0M0FB88-F1
#
_entry.id   AF-A0A0M0FB88-F1
#
_cell.length_a   1.000
_cell.length_b   1.000
_cell.length_c   1.000
_cell.angle_alpha   90.00
_cell.angle_beta   90.00
_cell.angle_gamma   90.00
#
_symmetry.space_group_name_H-M   'P 1'
#
loop_
_entity.id
_entity.type
_entity.pdbx_description
1 polymer ?
#
loop_
_entity_poly.entity_id
_entity_poly.type
_entity_poly.pdbx_seq_one_letter_code
_entity_poly.pdbx_strand_id
1 'polypeptide(L)'
;MTGTGSTEIDPPVATSTHGGSISDARVDLASVPDVDRPALGQVMAGCTVLVTADRRKSELAAALQRRGAEVRHAPALSMIPHADDEQLLAGTRDLVEHPPDVVVVTTGIGFRSWVEAADAHGLADRLLEVLADARIVARGPKARGAIQAAGLTADWVAESETSAEIADVLLGEGVAGLRIAVQHHGAGADGLDVVFAEAGAEVASLVVYRWGPPPDPEALRASVEAAAVGEIDAVVFTSAPGAEAWLSAAEEHGVGRLVVSRFQDGSMVAAAVGPITAKPLEHRGVTPLQPERGRLGALVRTLVAHYEQAETVALATVAGALQIRSRVAVLDGEVLPLSPSSLEVLRLLAARRGEVVTRDDVLDVLPGDSRDPHAAEVAVARLREATGRRDLVKTVVKRGYRLELA
;
A
#
# COMPACT_ATOMS: atom_id res chain seq x y z
N MET A 1 46.91 -60.44 9.12
CA MET A 1 46.61 -60.55 7.68
C MET A 1 46.01 -59.21 7.26
N THR A 2 46.85 -58.20 6.97
CA THR A 2 47.43 -57.85 5.64
C THR A 2 46.34 -57.45 4.64
N GLY A 3 46.31 -56.28 4.00
CA GLY A 3 47.18 -55.09 3.88
C GLY A 3 46.52 -54.19 2.81
N THR A 4 46.34 -52.88 3.05
CA THR A 4 47.15 -51.75 2.53
C THR A 4 47.12 -51.51 1.01
N GLY A 5 46.77 -50.28 0.61
CA GLY A 5 46.93 -49.75 -0.73
C GLY A 5 46.51 -48.28 -0.83
N SER A 6 47.37 -47.39 -0.32
CA SER A 6 47.28 -45.92 -0.38
C SER A 6 47.44 -45.37 -1.81
N THR A 7 46.89 -44.19 -2.08
CA THR A 7 47.57 -43.22 -2.95
C THR A 7 47.17 -41.80 -2.59
N GLU A 8 48.20 -40.98 -2.47
CA GLU A 8 48.33 -39.64 -1.92
C GLU A 8 48.76 -38.75 -3.08
N ILE A 9 48.08 -37.63 -3.35
CA ILE A 9 48.62 -36.55 -4.19
C ILE A 9 48.10 -35.22 -3.63
N ASP A 10 49.03 -34.39 -3.17
CA ASP A 10 48.85 -32.97 -2.88
C ASP A 10 49.90 -32.17 -3.71
N PRO A 11 49.88 -30.82 -3.77
CA PRO A 11 49.63 -30.04 -4.98
C PRO A 11 50.88 -29.30 -5.50
N PRO A 12 50.84 -28.57 -6.64
CA PRO A 12 51.94 -27.67 -6.98
C PRO A 12 51.67 -26.21 -6.57
N VAL A 13 52.75 -25.67 -6.02
CA VAL A 13 53.02 -24.32 -5.52
C VAL A 13 53.00 -23.25 -6.61
N ALA A 14 52.68 -22.02 -6.19
CA ALA A 14 52.71 -20.79 -6.97
C ALA A 14 54.14 -20.30 -7.30
N THR A 15 54.29 -19.71 -8.49
CA THR A 15 55.38 -18.77 -8.81
C THR A 15 54.81 -17.52 -9.47
N SER A 16 54.97 -16.38 -8.80
CA SER A 16 54.81 -15.02 -9.31
C SER A 16 56.05 -14.63 -10.13
N THR A 17 56.00 -13.85 -11.22
CA THR A 17 55.92 -12.39 -11.24
C THR A 17 56.16 -11.87 -12.68
N HIS A 18 55.80 -10.60 -12.90
CA HIS A 18 56.20 -9.66 -13.98
C HIS A 18 55.22 -9.39 -15.13
N GLY A 19 54.39 -8.36 -14.93
CA GLY A 19 54.52 -7.08 -15.65
C GLY A 19 54.21 -7.05 -17.14
N GLY A 20 52.99 -6.61 -17.48
CA GLY A 20 52.62 -6.24 -18.85
C GLY A 20 51.40 -5.32 -18.87
N SER A 21 51.65 -4.03 -19.07
CA SER A 21 50.67 -2.98 -19.35
C SER A 21 49.73 -3.39 -20.49
N ILE A 22 48.41 -3.27 -20.28
CA ILE A 22 47.43 -3.26 -21.38
C ILE A 22 46.61 -1.97 -21.28
N SER A 23 46.97 -1.05 -22.16
CA SER A 23 46.18 0.10 -22.57
C SER A 23 44.94 -0.32 -23.37
N ASP A 24 43.86 0.43 -23.20
CA ASP A 24 42.81 0.72 -24.17
C ASP A 24 42.39 -0.39 -25.14
N ALA A 25 41.32 -1.09 -24.76
CA ALA A 25 40.35 -1.63 -25.71
C ALA A 25 38.95 -1.19 -25.28
N ARG A 26 38.51 -0.03 -25.80
CA ARG A 26 37.10 0.35 -25.83
C ARG A 26 36.36 -0.71 -26.66
N VAL A 27 35.55 -1.53 -26.00
CA VAL A 27 34.55 -2.33 -26.70
C VAL A 27 33.34 -1.42 -26.89
N ASP A 28 33.18 -0.91 -28.12
CA ASP A 28 31.94 -0.30 -28.57
C ASP A 28 30.83 -1.35 -28.49
N LEU A 29 30.03 -1.30 -27.41
CA LEU A 29 28.71 -1.92 -27.40
C LEU A 29 27.80 -1.10 -28.32
N ALA A 30 27.89 -1.38 -29.61
CA ALA A 30 26.87 -1.01 -30.57
C ALA A 30 25.51 -1.54 -30.07
N SER A 31 24.58 -0.60 -29.93
CA SER A 31 23.18 -0.78 -29.56
C SER A 31 22.56 -2.02 -30.22
N VAL A 32 22.21 -3.01 -29.40
CA VAL A 32 21.28 -4.06 -29.81
C VAL A 32 19.93 -3.37 -30.06
N PRO A 33 19.34 -3.48 -31.27
CA PRO A 33 18.04 -2.88 -31.52
C PRO A 33 17.00 -3.49 -30.57
N ASP A 34 16.25 -2.61 -29.91
CA ASP A 34 15.14 -2.96 -29.04
C ASP A 34 14.12 -3.77 -29.85
N VAL A 35 14.11 -5.08 -29.63
CA VAL A 35 13.16 -5.99 -30.28
C VAL A 35 11.78 -5.61 -29.74
N ASP A 36 10.94 -5.06 -30.62
CA ASP A 36 9.54 -4.65 -30.42
C ASP A 36 8.90 -5.31 -29.19
N ARG A 37 9.04 -4.65 -28.03
CA ARG A 37 8.10 -4.89 -26.93
C ARG A 37 6.77 -4.34 -27.42
N PRO A 38 5.68 -5.14 -27.45
CA PRO A 38 4.38 -4.61 -27.81
C PRO A 38 4.13 -3.36 -26.97
N ALA A 39 3.81 -2.24 -27.63
CA ALA A 39 3.50 -0.99 -26.96
C ALA A 39 2.49 -1.32 -25.84
N LEU A 40 2.90 -1.13 -24.59
CA LEU A 40 2.04 -1.43 -23.46
C LEU A 40 0.79 -0.57 -23.62
N GLY A 41 -0.36 -1.21 -23.83
CA GLY A 41 -1.63 -0.52 -23.96
C GLY A 41 -1.81 0.46 -22.80
N GLN A 42 -2.24 1.68 -23.12
CA GLN A 42 -2.56 2.72 -22.14
C GLN A 42 -3.94 2.45 -21.53
N VAL A 43 -4.15 1.22 -21.05
CA VAL A 43 -5.43 0.69 -20.55
C VAL A 43 -5.91 1.41 -19.28
N MET A 44 -5.02 2.15 -18.63
CA MET A 44 -5.34 3.04 -17.50
C MET A 44 -5.29 4.53 -17.90
N ALA A 45 -5.29 4.87 -19.18
CA ALA A 45 -5.36 6.25 -19.64
C ALA A 45 -6.55 6.96 -19.00
N GLY A 46 -6.28 8.13 -18.40
CA GLY A 46 -7.31 8.91 -17.74
C GLY A 46 -7.73 8.42 -16.35
N CYS A 47 -7.15 7.33 -15.87
CA CYS A 47 -7.39 6.80 -14.53
C CYS A 47 -6.49 7.53 -13.53
N THR A 48 -7.09 8.07 -12.45
CA THR A 48 -6.36 8.64 -11.31
C THR A 48 -6.27 7.60 -10.19
N VAL A 49 -5.05 7.18 -9.87
CA VAL A 49 -4.76 6.20 -8.82
C VAL A 49 -4.11 6.87 -7.62
N LEU A 50 -4.73 6.74 -6.45
CA LEU A 50 -4.17 7.17 -5.19
C LEU A 50 -3.29 6.07 -4.57
N VAL A 51 -2.05 6.41 -4.25
CA VAL A 51 -1.11 5.55 -3.53
C VAL A 51 -0.96 6.03 -2.10
N THR A 52 -1.39 5.20 -1.14
CA THR A 52 -1.33 5.48 0.31
C THR A 52 -0.04 4.99 0.97
N ALA A 53 0.86 4.36 0.20
CA ALA A 53 2.12 3.83 0.68
C ALA A 53 3.22 4.90 0.67
N ASP A 54 4.04 4.93 1.73
CA ASP A 54 5.25 5.76 1.74
C ASP A 54 6.50 5.02 1.20
N ARG A 55 6.66 3.74 1.56
CA ARG A 55 7.77 2.91 1.10
C ARG A 55 7.54 2.41 -0.33
N ARG A 56 8.58 2.47 -1.19
CA ARG A 56 8.54 2.04 -2.61
C ARG A 56 7.44 2.74 -3.43
N LYS A 57 6.97 3.91 -2.98
CA LYS A 57 5.95 4.72 -3.67
C LYS A 57 6.32 5.04 -5.11
N SER A 58 7.59 5.37 -5.37
CA SER A 58 8.09 5.70 -6.71
C SER A 58 8.06 4.49 -7.66
N GLU A 59 8.35 3.29 -7.17
CA GLU A 59 8.29 2.07 -7.99
C GLU A 59 6.85 1.73 -8.36
N LEU A 60 5.94 1.81 -7.39
CA LEU A 60 4.52 1.59 -7.61
C LEU A 60 3.93 2.62 -8.57
N ALA A 61 4.24 3.91 -8.37
CA ALA A 61 3.83 4.99 -9.26
C ALA A 61 4.32 4.78 -10.69
N ALA A 62 5.62 4.52 -10.86
CA ALA A 62 6.20 4.30 -12.18
C ALA A 62 5.57 3.10 -12.89
N ALA A 63 5.18 2.05 -12.16
CA ALA A 63 4.53 0.88 -12.74
C ALA A 63 3.11 1.18 -13.26
N LEU A 64 2.35 2.03 -12.56
CA LEU A 64 1.01 2.47 -12.94
C LEU A 64 1.05 3.50 -14.07
N GLN A 65 1.98 4.46 -13.99
CA GLN A 65 2.18 5.49 -15.02
C GLN A 65 2.57 4.89 -16.37
N ARG A 66 3.37 3.81 -16.39
CA ARG A 66 3.67 3.07 -17.63
C ARG A 66 2.43 2.49 -18.32
N ARG A 67 1.29 2.40 -17.62
CA ARG A 67 0.00 1.93 -18.15
C ARG A 67 -0.99 3.08 -18.42
N GLY A 68 -0.56 4.33 -18.27
CA GLY A 68 -1.34 5.53 -18.59
C GLY A 68 -2.05 6.18 -17.41
N ALA A 69 -1.86 5.66 -16.19
CA ALA A 69 -2.53 6.22 -15.01
C ALA A 69 -1.85 7.51 -14.51
N GLU A 70 -2.65 8.49 -14.10
CA GLU A 70 -2.21 9.59 -13.24
C GLU A 70 -2.08 9.06 -11.80
N VAL A 71 -0.96 9.33 -11.13
CA VAL A 71 -0.73 8.82 -9.76
C VAL A 71 -0.66 9.98 -8.79
N ARG A 72 -1.51 9.94 -7.76
CA ARG A 72 -1.47 10.85 -6.60
C ARG A 72 -0.87 10.13 -5.41
N HIS A 73 -0.05 10.83 -4.64
CA HIS A 73 0.57 10.31 -3.44
C HIS A 73 0.00 11.00 -2.21
N ALA A 74 -0.56 10.22 -1.29
CA ALA A 74 -0.94 10.71 0.03
C ALA A 74 -0.70 9.60 1.05
N PRO A 75 0.55 9.41 1.51
CA PRO A 75 0.84 8.43 2.53
C PRO A 75 0.06 8.76 3.80
N ALA A 76 -0.77 7.83 4.26
CA ALA A 76 -1.62 8.05 5.43
C ALA A 76 -0.87 7.96 6.76
N LEU A 77 0.36 7.47 6.72
CA LEU A 77 1.24 7.32 7.86
C LEU A 77 2.69 7.28 7.39
N SER A 78 3.62 7.61 8.28
CA SER A 78 5.06 7.55 8.02
C SER A 78 5.70 6.36 8.70
N MET A 79 6.83 5.92 8.16
CA MET A 79 7.72 4.93 8.74
C MET A 79 8.73 5.66 9.62
N ILE A 80 8.66 5.53 10.96
CA ILE A 80 9.70 6.06 11.83
C ILE A 80 10.83 5.03 11.90
N PRO A 81 12.06 5.35 11.45
CA PRO A 81 13.20 4.47 11.61
C PRO A 81 13.48 4.21 13.09
N HIS A 82 13.81 2.96 13.41
CA HIS A 82 14.07 2.50 14.79
C HIS A 82 15.13 3.32 15.53
N ALA A 83 16.17 3.75 14.82
CA ALA A 83 17.29 4.50 15.38
C ALA A 83 16.90 5.93 15.81
N ASP A 84 15.79 6.45 15.28
CA ASP A 84 15.32 7.82 15.51
C ASP A 84 14.05 7.85 16.39
N ASP A 85 13.65 6.71 16.97
CA ASP A 85 12.45 6.61 17.80
C ASP A 85 12.74 7.00 19.26
N GLU A 86 12.47 8.26 19.61
CA GLU A 86 12.65 8.79 20.97
C GLU A 86 11.88 7.99 22.03
N GLN A 87 10.73 7.38 21.68
CA GLN A 87 9.97 6.58 22.64
C GLN A 87 10.61 5.23 22.90
N LEU A 88 11.15 4.58 21.86
CA LEU A 88 11.93 3.35 22.02
C LEU A 88 13.17 3.61 22.88
N LEU A 89 13.85 4.74 22.67
CA LEU A 89 15.02 5.14 23.46
C LEU A 89 14.65 5.48 24.91
N ALA A 90 13.56 6.19 25.14
CA ALA A 90 13.06 6.47 26.48
C ALA A 90 12.74 5.17 27.25
N GLY A 91 12.02 4.24 26.62
CA GLY A 91 11.73 2.92 27.21
C GLY A 91 12.99 2.09 27.43
N THR A 92 13.98 2.19 26.54
CA THR A 92 15.28 1.52 26.71
C THR A 92 16.05 2.08 27.91
N ARG A 93 16.09 3.41 28.09
CA ARG A 93 16.72 4.03 29.26
C ARG A 93 16.01 3.65 30.55
N ASP A 94 14.68 3.65 30.53
CA ASP A 94 13.88 3.22 31.68
C ASP A 94 14.13 1.75 32.05
N LEU A 95 14.30 0.85 31.07
CA LEU A 95 14.71 -0.54 31.36
C LEU A 95 16.12 -0.63 31.92
N VAL A 96 17.05 0.19 31.45
CA VAL A 96 18.42 0.22 31.98
C VAL A 96 18.45 0.74 33.43
N GLU A 97 17.60 1.70 33.76
CA GLU A 97 17.47 2.27 35.11
C GLU A 97 16.67 1.35 36.05
N HIS A 98 15.63 0.70 35.50
CA HIS A 98 14.72 -0.21 36.19
C HIS A 98 14.69 -1.56 35.46
N PRO A 99 15.66 -2.45 35.75
CA PRO A 99 15.78 -3.76 35.12
C PRO A 99 14.49 -4.58 35.18
N PRO A 100 14.12 -5.28 34.08
CA PRO A 100 12.98 -6.19 34.09
C PRO A 100 13.34 -7.53 34.75
N ASP A 101 12.36 -8.19 35.35
CA ASP A 101 12.48 -9.58 35.80
C ASP A 101 12.37 -10.56 34.61
N VAL A 102 11.54 -10.21 33.64
CA VAL A 102 11.26 -11.04 32.44
C VAL A 102 11.29 -10.18 31.18
N VAL A 103 11.89 -10.71 30.11
CA VAL A 103 11.92 -10.09 28.78
C VAL A 103 11.26 -11.02 27.77
N VAL A 104 10.18 -10.56 27.15
CA VAL A 104 9.49 -11.28 26.08
C VAL A 104 9.94 -10.73 24.72
N VAL A 105 10.45 -11.62 23.87
CA VAL A 105 10.91 -11.28 22.51
C VAL A 105 10.00 -11.91 21.47
N THR A 106 9.20 -11.08 20.80
CA THR A 106 8.20 -11.56 19.82
C THR A 106 8.80 -11.88 18.46
N THR A 107 9.85 -11.17 18.03
CA THR A 107 10.46 -11.42 16.71
C THR A 107 11.96 -11.16 16.70
N GLY A 108 12.69 -11.94 15.91
CA GLY A 108 14.14 -11.72 15.78
C GLY A 108 14.53 -10.41 15.10
N ILE A 109 13.72 -9.91 14.17
CA ILE A 109 13.99 -8.62 13.52
C ILE A 109 13.74 -7.46 14.49
N GLY A 110 12.65 -7.51 15.27
CA GLY A 110 12.38 -6.51 16.29
C GLY A 110 13.48 -6.48 17.35
N PHE A 111 13.91 -7.64 17.86
CA PHE A 111 15.01 -7.68 18.82
C PHE A 111 16.32 -7.07 18.28
N ARG A 112 16.74 -7.46 17.07
CA ARG A 112 17.94 -6.88 16.46
C ARG A 112 17.83 -5.38 16.28
N SER A 113 16.71 -4.91 15.74
CA SER A 113 16.49 -3.48 15.53
C SER A 113 16.41 -2.69 16.83
N TRP A 114 15.97 -3.29 17.94
CA TRP A 114 16.02 -2.67 19.26
C TRP A 114 17.46 -2.52 19.76
N VAL A 115 18.26 -3.59 19.68
CA VAL A 115 19.69 -3.55 20.05
C VAL A 115 20.46 -2.55 19.16
N GLU A 116 20.22 -2.55 17.84
CA GLU A 116 20.80 -1.58 16.91
C GLU A 116 20.41 -0.13 17.24
N ALA A 117 19.13 0.11 17.61
CA ALA A 117 18.69 1.43 18.05
C ALA A 117 19.35 1.85 19.37
N ALA A 118 19.52 0.94 20.32
CA ALA A 118 20.26 1.21 21.55
C ALA A 118 21.74 1.51 21.27
N ASP A 119 22.38 0.76 20.37
CA ASP A 119 23.78 0.93 19.97
C ASP A 119 24.03 2.31 19.35
N ALA A 120 23.14 2.76 18.45
CA ALA A 120 23.22 4.08 17.84
C ALA A 120 23.22 5.23 18.86
N HIS A 121 22.75 4.98 20.08
CA HIS A 121 22.72 5.95 21.19
C HIS A 121 23.63 5.58 22.37
N GLY A 122 24.55 4.63 22.17
CA GLY A 122 25.52 4.20 23.19
C GLY A 122 24.92 3.47 24.40
N LEU A 123 23.73 2.89 24.24
CA LEU A 123 23.00 2.17 25.29
C LEU A 123 23.12 0.64 25.17
N ALA A 124 23.67 0.11 24.07
CA ALA A 124 23.65 -1.34 23.79
C ALA A 124 24.30 -2.18 24.89
N ASP A 125 25.51 -1.85 25.33
CA ASP A 125 26.22 -2.64 26.34
C ASP A 125 25.42 -2.72 27.65
N ARG A 126 24.93 -1.57 28.13
CA ARG A 126 24.11 -1.47 29.35
C ARG A 126 22.78 -2.19 29.21
N LEU A 127 22.16 -2.11 28.03
CA LEU A 127 20.94 -2.85 27.74
C LEU A 127 21.22 -4.36 27.81
N LEU A 128 22.24 -4.86 27.11
CA LEU A 128 22.56 -6.28 27.08
C LEU A 128 22.95 -6.82 28.46
N GLU A 129 23.65 -6.05 29.28
CA GLU A 129 23.91 -6.37 30.70
C GLU A 129 22.59 -6.61 31.46
N VAL A 130 21.66 -5.66 31.37
CA VAL A 130 20.35 -5.77 32.04
C VAL A 130 19.52 -6.93 31.51
N LEU A 131 19.54 -7.18 30.20
CA LEU A 131 18.81 -8.30 29.61
C LEU A 131 19.42 -9.66 29.99
N ALA A 132 20.73 -9.74 30.22
CA ALA A 132 21.41 -10.98 30.62
C ALA A 132 21.03 -11.44 32.03
N ASP A 133 20.66 -10.52 32.91
CA ASP A 133 20.22 -10.81 34.28
C ASP A 133 18.71 -11.13 34.36
N ALA A 134 17.95 -10.83 33.30
CA ALA A 134 16.52 -11.09 33.22
C ALA A 134 16.22 -12.49 32.64
N ARG A 135 15.03 -13.04 32.94
CA ARG A 135 14.54 -14.25 32.27
C ARG A 135 14.07 -13.92 30.85
N ILE A 136 14.66 -14.53 29.84
CA ILE A 136 14.35 -14.25 28.43
C ILE A 136 13.42 -15.32 27.84
N VAL A 137 12.25 -14.88 27.36
CA VAL A 137 11.20 -15.70 26.76
C VAL A 137 11.06 -15.35 25.29
N ALA A 138 11.25 -16.32 24.39
CA ALA A 138 11.21 -16.10 22.95
C ALA A 138 9.94 -16.69 22.31
N ARG A 139 9.26 -15.94 21.43
CA ARG A 139 8.09 -16.43 20.67
C ARG A 139 8.44 -17.39 19.53
N GLY A 140 9.61 -18.02 19.52
CA GLY A 140 9.97 -19.02 18.52
C GLY A 140 11.41 -18.91 17.97
N PRO A 141 11.76 -19.76 16.98
CA PRO A 141 13.15 -19.96 16.55
C PRO A 141 13.85 -18.70 16.04
N LYS A 142 13.11 -17.79 15.38
CA LYS A 142 13.67 -16.53 14.85
C LYS A 142 14.04 -15.55 15.97
N ALA A 143 13.19 -15.44 17.00
CA ALA A 143 13.48 -14.63 18.17
C ALA A 143 14.69 -15.21 18.93
N ARG A 144 14.68 -16.53 19.18
CA ARG A 144 15.82 -17.24 19.77
C ARG A 144 17.13 -16.98 19.03
N GLY A 145 17.14 -17.11 17.70
CA GLY A 145 18.34 -16.88 16.91
C GLY A 145 18.88 -15.45 17.00
N ALA A 146 18.00 -14.46 17.17
CA ALA A 146 18.41 -13.07 17.37
C ALA A 146 19.00 -12.83 18.77
N ILE A 147 18.38 -13.42 19.80
CA ILE A 147 18.88 -13.38 21.19
C ILE A 147 20.30 -13.99 21.25
N GLN A 148 20.48 -15.16 20.63
CA GLN A 148 21.78 -15.84 20.55
C GLN A 148 22.84 -15.01 19.80
N ALA A 149 22.44 -14.36 18.70
CA ALA A 149 23.35 -13.49 17.95
C ALA A 149 23.82 -12.26 18.75
N ALA A 150 23.05 -11.84 19.75
CA ALA A 150 23.41 -10.76 20.67
C ALA A 150 24.20 -11.26 21.91
N GLY A 151 24.60 -12.54 21.95
CA GLY A 151 25.34 -13.11 23.07
C GLY A 151 24.48 -13.49 24.29
N LEU A 152 23.16 -13.45 24.17
CA LEU A 152 22.21 -13.81 25.22
C LEU A 152 21.66 -15.24 25.02
N THR A 153 21.05 -15.79 26.07
CA THR A 153 20.38 -17.11 26.01
C THR A 153 18.91 -16.96 26.32
N ALA A 154 18.04 -17.54 25.49
CA ALA A 154 16.62 -17.63 25.80
C ALA A 154 16.39 -18.79 26.78
N ASP A 155 15.78 -18.50 27.94
CA ASP A 155 15.41 -19.49 28.95
C ASP A 155 14.25 -20.38 28.50
N TRP A 156 13.34 -19.81 27.71
CA TRP A 156 12.20 -20.54 27.17
C TRP A 156 11.82 -20.04 25.78
N VAL A 157 11.31 -20.95 24.95
CA VAL A 157 10.96 -20.67 23.54
C VAL A 157 9.62 -21.32 23.23
N ALA A 158 8.65 -20.53 22.76
CA ALA A 158 7.33 -21.01 22.35
C ALA A 158 7.44 -22.01 21.19
N GLU A 159 6.82 -23.18 21.35
CA GLU A 159 6.80 -24.22 20.30
C GLU A 159 5.79 -23.88 19.20
N SER A 160 4.67 -23.25 19.55
CA SER A 160 3.61 -22.84 18.61
C SER A 160 3.95 -21.57 17.83
N GLU A 161 5.02 -20.87 18.21
CA GLU A 161 5.37 -19.53 17.74
C GLU A 161 4.30 -18.45 17.94
N THR A 162 3.39 -18.64 18.92
CA THR A 162 2.30 -17.71 19.23
C THR A 162 2.51 -16.92 20.51
N SER A 163 1.94 -15.70 20.55
CA SER A 163 1.91 -14.88 21.78
C SER A 163 0.96 -15.46 22.84
N ALA A 164 -0.06 -16.22 22.42
CA ALA A 164 -0.99 -16.88 23.34
C ALA A 164 -0.29 -17.92 24.23
N GLU A 165 0.58 -18.76 23.66
CA GLU A 165 1.36 -19.74 24.43
C GLU A 165 2.28 -19.06 25.46
N ILE A 166 2.90 -17.93 25.10
CA ILE A 166 3.70 -17.14 26.05
C ILE A 166 2.84 -16.67 27.23
N ALA A 167 1.64 -16.16 26.94
CA ALA A 167 0.72 -15.70 27.97
C ALA A 167 0.34 -16.84 28.91
N ASP A 168 -0.05 -17.99 28.36
CA ASP A 168 -0.46 -19.16 29.15
C ASP A 168 0.65 -19.63 30.10
N VAL A 169 1.89 -19.70 29.61
CA VAL A 169 3.04 -20.14 30.41
C VAL A 169 3.35 -19.14 31.53
N LEU A 170 3.52 -17.86 31.20
CA LEU A 170 3.89 -16.85 32.19
C LEU A 170 2.79 -16.62 33.23
N LEU A 171 1.52 -16.61 32.81
CA LEU A 171 0.40 -16.52 33.74
C LEU A 171 0.29 -17.75 34.65
N GLY A 172 0.55 -18.95 34.12
CA GLY A 172 0.55 -20.18 34.89
C GLY A 172 1.64 -20.23 35.97
N GLU A 173 2.77 -19.56 35.73
CA GLU A 173 3.87 -19.42 36.68
C GLU A 173 3.65 -18.27 37.70
N GLY A 174 2.85 -17.27 37.32
CA GLY A 174 2.50 -16.12 38.15
C GLY A 174 3.38 -14.90 37.85
N VAL A 175 2.74 -13.79 37.49
CA VAL A 175 3.42 -12.54 37.08
C VAL A 175 3.20 -11.36 38.02
N ALA A 176 2.41 -11.55 39.09
CA ALA A 176 2.05 -10.46 40.00
C ALA A 176 3.29 -9.86 40.68
N GLY A 177 3.47 -8.55 40.55
CA GLY A 177 4.61 -7.81 41.10
C GLY A 177 5.91 -7.93 40.30
N LEU A 178 5.92 -8.68 39.19
CA LEU A 178 7.07 -8.72 38.28
C LEU A 178 7.02 -7.55 37.30
N ARG A 179 8.21 -7.07 36.91
CA ARG A 179 8.39 -6.13 35.81
C ARG A 179 8.72 -6.90 34.53
N ILE A 180 7.85 -6.82 33.54
CA ILE A 180 7.95 -7.56 32.27
C ILE A 180 8.19 -6.59 31.12
N ALA A 181 9.34 -6.71 30.47
CA ALA A 181 9.61 -6.02 29.22
C ALA A 181 9.06 -6.82 28.03
N VAL A 182 8.24 -6.22 27.18
CA VAL A 182 7.70 -6.88 25.99
C VAL A 182 8.20 -6.17 24.74
N GLN A 183 9.10 -6.83 24.00
CA GLN A 183 9.53 -6.41 22.68
C GLN A 183 8.46 -6.82 21.66
N HIS A 184 7.69 -5.86 21.15
CA HIS A 184 6.65 -6.06 20.14
C HIS A 184 7.16 -5.96 18.72
N HIS A 185 6.50 -6.69 17.83
CA HIS A 185 6.66 -6.49 16.40
C HIS A 185 6.04 -5.17 15.94
N GLY A 186 6.43 -4.71 14.74
CA GLY A 186 6.00 -3.42 14.18
C GLY A 186 4.52 -3.22 13.86
N ALA A 187 3.67 -4.23 14.09
CA ALA A 187 2.22 -4.09 13.95
C ALA A 187 1.52 -3.67 15.25
N GLY A 188 2.27 -3.47 16.34
CA GLY A 188 1.75 -3.05 17.65
C GLY A 188 1.78 -4.16 18.70
N ALA A 189 1.09 -3.92 19.82
CA ALA A 189 1.01 -4.84 20.96
C ALA A 189 0.02 -5.99 20.71
N ASP A 190 0.48 -7.23 20.88
CA ASP A 190 -0.29 -8.47 20.59
C ASP A 190 -1.26 -8.86 21.72
N GLY A 191 -1.61 -7.92 22.61
CA GLY A 191 -2.46 -8.15 23.78
C GLY A 191 -1.72 -8.69 25.02
N LEU A 192 -0.45 -9.07 24.90
CA LEU A 192 0.39 -9.50 26.04
C LEU A 192 0.42 -8.47 27.16
N ASP A 193 0.52 -7.19 26.82
CA ASP A 193 0.63 -6.09 27.78
C ASP A 193 -0.59 -6.03 28.69
N VAL A 194 -1.77 -6.12 28.07
CA VAL A 194 -3.06 -6.08 28.77
C VAL A 194 -3.17 -7.28 29.70
N VAL A 195 -2.88 -8.47 29.19
CA VAL A 195 -3.01 -9.72 29.93
C VAL A 195 -2.07 -9.78 31.14
N PHE A 196 -0.82 -9.34 31.00
CA PHE A 196 0.12 -9.31 32.12
C PHE A 196 -0.21 -8.20 33.13
N ALA A 197 -0.62 -7.03 32.68
CA ALA A 197 -1.03 -5.94 33.56
C ALA A 197 -2.28 -6.32 34.39
N GLU A 198 -3.27 -6.97 33.77
CA GLU A 198 -4.47 -7.49 34.46
C GLU A 198 -4.12 -8.55 35.51
N ALA A 199 -3.05 -9.31 35.30
CA ALA A 199 -2.52 -10.29 36.26
C ALA A 199 -1.59 -9.68 37.32
N GLY A 200 -1.44 -8.34 37.35
CA GLY A 200 -0.69 -7.61 38.38
C GLY A 200 0.79 -7.40 38.09
N ALA A 201 1.25 -7.61 36.86
CA ALA A 201 2.61 -7.27 36.44
C ALA A 201 2.74 -5.78 36.10
N GLU A 202 3.95 -5.24 36.25
CA GLU A 202 4.34 -3.97 35.66
C GLU A 202 4.88 -4.22 34.25
N VAL A 203 4.26 -3.66 33.20
CA VAL A 203 4.65 -3.96 31.82
C VAL A 203 5.38 -2.79 31.17
N ALA A 204 6.60 -3.03 30.71
CA ALA A 204 7.37 -2.13 29.85
C ALA A 204 7.21 -2.55 28.38
N SER A 205 6.36 -1.86 27.63
CA SER A 205 6.04 -2.15 26.22
C SER A 205 7.03 -1.47 25.27
N LEU A 206 7.75 -2.26 24.47
CA LEU A 206 8.72 -1.77 23.49
C LEU A 206 8.31 -2.12 22.07
N VAL A 207 7.74 -1.14 21.38
CA VAL A 207 7.39 -1.25 19.96
C VAL A 207 8.58 -0.77 19.14
N VAL A 208 9.28 -1.71 18.51
CA VAL A 208 10.55 -1.39 17.86
C VAL A 208 10.29 -0.57 16.60
N TYR A 209 9.37 -0.98 15.73
CA TYR A 209 9.01 -0.24 14.50
C TYR A 209 7.69 0.51 14.69
N ARG A 210 7.70 1.84 14.61
CA ARG A 210 6.49 2.65 14.77
C ARG A 210 6.03 3.32 13.48
N TRP A 211 4.72 3.43 13.38
CA TRP A 211 4.09 4.30 12.41
C TRP A 211 3.96 5.69 13.01
N GLY A 212 4.52 6.68 12.32
CA GLY A 212 4.37 8.08 12.65
C GLY A 212 3.14 8.70 11.97
N PRO A 213 2.84 9.96 12.27
CA PRO A 213 1.78 10.70 11.58
C PRO A 213 2.04 10.75 10.06
N PRO A 214 1.02 11.04 9.23
CA PRO A 214 1.24 11.28 7.81
C PRO A 214 2.32 12.35 7.62
N PRO A 215 3.28 12.15 6.71
CA PRO A 215 4.35 13.12 6.47
C PRO A 215 3.79 14.47 5.96
N ASP A 216 2.61 14.44 5.35
CA ASP A 216 1.86 15.61 4.91
C ASP A 216 0.37 15.41 5.27
N PRO A 217 -0.09 15.93 6.43
CA PRO A 217 -1.49 15.84 6.85
C PRO A 217 -2.45 16.51 5.87
N GLU A 218 -2.01 17.57 5.19
CA GLU A 218 -2.83 18.32 4.24
C GLU A 218 -3.04 17.54 2.95
N ALA A 219 -1.99 16.86 2.45
CA ALA A 219 -2.13 15.93 1.32
C ALA A 219 -3.05 14.75 1.66
N LEU A 220 -2.99 14.23 2.89
CA LEU A 220 -3.92 13.19 3.35
C LEU A 220 -5.36 13.69 3.32
N ARG A 221 -5.64 14.85 3.93
CA ARG A 221 -6.96 15.50 3.93
C ARG A 221 -7.48 15.72 2.51
N ALA A 222 -6.66 16.33 1.64
CA ALA A 222 -7.02 16.57 0.25
C ALA A 222 -7.32 15.26 -0.51
N SER A 223 -6.62 14.16 -0.18
CA SER A 223 -6.83 12.88 -0.83
C SER A 223 -8.17 12.23 -0.48
N VAL A 224 -8.62 12.31 0.78
CA VAL A 224 -9.91 11.75 1.19
C VAL A 224 -11.08 12.59 0.66
N GLU A 225 -10.91 13.91 0.60
CA GLU A 225 -11.88 14.82 -0.02
C GLU A 225 -11.99 14.57 -1.52
N ALA A 226 -10.86 14.48 -2.23
CA ALA A 226 -10.80 14.16 -3.65
C ALA A 226 -11.44 12.79 -3.96
N ALA A 227 -11.21 11.79 -3.12
CA ALA A 227 -11.86 10.48 -3.25
C ALA A 227 -13.37 10.59 -3.08
N ALA A 228 -13.84 11.36 -2.09
CA ALA A 228 -15.26 11.54 -1.80
C ALA A 228 -16.03 12.23 -2.92
N VAL A 229 -15.43 13.23 -3.58
CA VAL A 229 -16.05 13.95 -4.71
C VAL A 229 -15.80 13.27 -6.06
N GLY A 230 -15.14 12.11 -6.07
CA GLY A 230 -14.96 11.30 -7.26
C GLY A 230 -13.89 11.79 -8.23
N GLU A 231 -12.79 12.34 -7.71
CA GLU A 231 -11.57 12.61 -8.49
C GLU A 231 -10.60 11.43 -8.53
N ILE A 232 -10.85 10.38 -7.75
CA ILE A 232 -9.99 9.19 -7.65
C ILE A 232 -10.75 7.98 -8.20
N ASP A 233 -10.13 7.27 -9.15
CA ASP A 233 -10.67 6.04 -9.75
C ASP A 233 -10.27 4.79 -8.96
N ALA A 234 -9.08 4.79 -8.35
CA ALA A 234 -8.61 3.67 -7.54
C ALA A 234 -7.75 4.12 -6.36
N VAL A 235 -7.83 3.40 -5.24
CA VAL A 235 -6.94 3.57 -4.08
C VAL A 235 -6.17 2.27 -3.84
N VAL A 236 -4.85 2.38 -3.75
CA VAL A 236 -3.94 1.25 -3.58
C VAL A 236 -3.38 1.22 -2.15
N PHE A 237 -3.60 0.10 -1.47
CA PHE A 237 -3.19 -0.14 -0.09
C PHE A 237 -2.15 -1.26 -0.02
N THR A 238 -1.06 -1.01 0.71
CA THR A 238 0.07 -1.95 0.83
C THR A 238 0.31 -2.44 2.26
N SER A 239 -0.43 -1.93 3.23
CA SER A 239 -0.39 -2.35 4.63
C SER A 239 -1.73 -2.11 5.31
N ALA A 240 -2.10 -2.95 6.27
CA ALA A 240 -3.33 -2.76 7.04
C ALA A 240 -3.34 -1.45 7.84
N PRO A 241 -2.23 -1.05 8.51
CA PRO A 241 -2.19 0.26 9.18
C PRO A 241 -2.40 1.43 8.22
N GLY A 242 -1.84 1.36 7.00
CA GLY A 242 -2.00 2.43 6.01
C GLY A 242 -3.43 2.51 5.47
N ALA A 243 -4.09 1.37 5.31
CA ALA A 243 -5.51 1.32 4.97
C ALA A 243 -6.37 1.89 6.09
N GLU A 244 -6.15 1.47 7.34
CA GLU A 244 -6.86 1.97 8.51
C GLU A 244 -6.68 3.49 8.64
N ALA A 245 -5.44 3.99 8.64
CA ALA A 245 -5.17 5.43 8.79
C ALA A 245 -5.84 6.29 7.71
N TRP A 246 -5.85 5.83 6.45
CA TRP A 246 -6.51 6.57 5.38
C TRP A 246 -8.05 6.57 5.52
N LEU A 247 -8.62 5.44 5.93
CA LEU A 247 -10.06 5.30 6.17
C LEU A 247 -10.51 6.11 7.40
N SER A 248 -9.73 6.08 8.48
CA SER A 248 -9.95 6.92 9.67
C SER A 248 -9.88 8.40 9.34
N ALA A 249 -8.92 8.83 8.51
CA ALA A 249 -8.86 10.22 8.06
C ALA A 249 -10.14 10.63 7.28
N ALA A 250 -10.68 9.73 6.45
CA ALA A 250 -11.95 10.00 5.77
C ALA A 250 -13.12 10.15 6.77
N GLU A 251 -13.15 9.35 7.84
CA GLU A 251 -14.15 9.41 8.91
C GLU A 251 -14.02 10.70 9.72
N GLU A 252 -12.81 11.05 10.14
CA GLU A 252 -12.49 12.26 10.90
C GLU A 252 -12.84 13.55 10.13
N HIS A 253 -12.64 13.55 8.82
CA HIS A 253 -13.03 14.66 7.93
C HIS A 253 -14.50 14.61 7.50
N GLY A 254 -15.30 13.69 8.02
CA GLY A 254 -16.75 13.61 7.78
C GLY A 254 -17.16 13.10 6.39
N VAL A 255 -16.20 12.59 5.59
CA VAL A 255 -16.43 12.10 4.22
C VAL A 255 -16.44 10.56 4.12
N GLY A 256 -16.23 9.85 5.23
CA GLY A 256 -16.11 8.38 5.27
C GLY A 256 -17.28 7.64 4.61
N ARG A 257 -18.53 8.08 4.82
CA ARG A 257 -19.71 7.46 4.17
C ARG A 257 -19.70 7.61 2.66
N LEU A 258 -19.28 8.78 2.15
CA LEU A 258 -19.20 9.02 0.71
C LEU A 258 -18.11 8.15 0.08
N VAL A 259 -16.94 8.08 0.72
CA VAL A 259 -15.83 7.22 0.28
C VAL A 259 -16.24 5.75 0.23
N VAL A 260 -16.87 5.23 1.28
CA VAL A 260 -17.34 3.84 1.33
C VAL A 260 -18.41 3.57 0.26
N SER A 261 -19.37 4.48 0.07
CA SER A 261 -20.40 4.35 -0.99
C SER A 261 -19.77 4.19 -2.37
N ARG A 262 -18.74 4.97 -2.68
CA ARG A 262 -18.05 4.92 -3.97
C ARG A 262 -17.30 3.61 -4.22
N PHE A 263 -16.73 3.03 -3.16
CA PHE A 263 -16.16 1.69 -3.25
C PHE A 263 -17.24 0.64 -3.48
N GLN A 264 -18.40 0.77 -2.83
CA GLN A 264 -19.49 -0.19 -2.91
C GLN A 264 -20.24 -0.17 -4.25
N ASP A 265 -20.45 1.02 -4.82
CA ASP A 265 -21.08 1.19 -6.13
C ASP A 265 -20.12 0.96 -7.31
N GLY A 266 -18.83 0.76 -7.03
CA GLY A 266 -17.81 0.49 -8.03
C GLY A 266 -17.31 1.72 -8.80
N SER A 267 -17.74 2.94 -8.44
CA SER A 267 -17.23 4.19 -9.02
C SER A 267 -15.81 4.54 -8.54
N MET A 268 -15.30 3.83 -7.54
CA MET A 268 -13.91 3.85 -7.11
C MET A 268 -13.45 2.45 -6.72
N VAL A 269 -12.24 2.05 -7.10
CA VAL A 269 -11.71 0.70 -6.88
C VAL A 269 -10.78 0.68 -5.67
N ALA A 270 -11.01 -0.21 -4.70
CA ALA A 270 -10.02 -0.50 -3.66
C ALA A 270 -9.11 -1.66 -4.10
N ALA A 271 -7.79 -1.50 -3.98
CA ALA A 271 -6.82 -2.55 -4.27
C ALA A 271 -5.90 -2.78 -3.07
N ALA A 272 -5.95 -3.96 -2.47
CA ALA A 272 -5.15 -4.33 -1.31
C ALA A 272 -4.10 -5.37 -1.72
N VAL A 273 -2.86 -5.21 -1.24
CA VAL A 273 -1.77 -6.15 -1.58
C VAL A 273 -2.02 -7.57 -1.07
N GLY A 274 -2.88 -7.77 -0.07
CA GLY A 274 -3.23 -9.10 0.42
C GLY A 274 -4.21 -9.08 1.59
N PRO A 275 -4.57 -10.25 2.14
CA PRO A 275 -5.73 -10.41 3.02
C PRO A 275 -5.64 -9.62 4.32
N ILE A 276 -4.43 -9.50 4.90
CA ILE A 276 -4.25 -8.67 6.10
C ILE A 276 -4.52 -7.19 5.81
N THR A 277 -4.09 -6.70 4.65
CA THR A 277 -4.33 -5.31 4.22
C THR A 277 -5.79 -5.06 3.84
N ALA A 278 -6.52 -6.11 3.45
CA ALA A 278 -7.93 -6.03 3.10
C ALA A 278 -8.84 -5.87 4.33
N LYS A 279 -8.47 -6.38 5.51
CA LYS A 279 -9.33 -6.38 6.71
C LYS A 279 -9.92 -5.00 7.08
N PRO A 280 -9.15 -3.89 7.13
CA PRO A 280 -9.71 -2.55 7.41
C PRO A 280 -10.81 -2.10 6.44
N LEU A 281 -10.70 -2.51 5.18
CA LEU A 281 -11.67 -2.23 4.12
C LEU A 281 -12.90 -3.12 4.31
N GLU A 282 -12.70 -4.41 4.53
CA GLU A 282 -13.77 -5.40 4.73
C GLU A 282 -14.62 -5.07 5.96
N HIS A 283 -14.00 -4.60 7.07
CA HIS A 283 -14.71 -4.12 8.26
C HIS A 283 -15.66 -2.95 7.98
N ARG A 284 -15.38 -2.16 6.93
CA ARG A 284 -16.22 -1.04 6.47
C ARG A 284 -17.12 -1.43 5.30
N GLY A 285 -17.24 -2.73 5.00
CA GLY A 285 -18.08 -3.24 3.92
C GLY A 285 -17.52 -2.97 2.52
N VAL A 286 -16.21 -2.77 2.38
CA VAL A 286 -15.51 -2.58 1.10
C VAL A 286 -14.82 -3.90 0.72
N THR A 287 -15.08 -4.39 -0.49
CA THR A 287 -14.43 -5.59 -1.04
C THR A 287 -13.30 -5.18 -1.98
N PRO A 288 -12.02 -5.28 -1.57
CA PRO A 288 -10.91 -4.87 -2.43
C PRO A 288 -10.52 -5.94 -3.45
N LEU A 289 -9.94 -5.49 -4.56
CA LEU A 289 -9.13 -6.32 -5.44
C LEU A 289 -7.90 -6.81 -4.68
N GLN A 290 -7.59 -8.10 -4.81
CA GLN A 290 -6.43 -8.73 -4.18
C GLN A 290 -5.68 -9.60 -5.19
N PRO A 291 -4.35 -9.50 -5.26
CA PRO A 291 -3.56 -10.43 -6.07
C PRO A 291 -3.47 -11.80 -5.38
N GLU A 292 -3.33 -12.88 -6.15
CA GLU A 292 -3.09 -14.23 -5.61
C GLU A 292 -1.84 -14.31 -4.72
N ARG A 293 -0.84 -13.47 -5.01
CA ARG A 293 0.40 -13.37 -4.24
C ARG A 293 0.59 -11.93 -3.78
N GLY A 294 0.82 -11.76 -2.48
CA GLY A 294 1.01 -10.43 -1.88
C GLY A 294 2.35 -9.77 -2.23
N ARG A 295 2.44 -9.23 -3.45
CA ARG A 295 3.61 -8.52 -3.98
C ARG A 295 3.15 -7.31 -4.80
N LEU A 296 3.91 -6.22 -4.77
CA LEU A 296 3.59 -4.98 -5.50
C LEU A 296 3.38 -5.23 -7.01
N GLY A 297 4.26 -5.99 -7.65
CA GLY A 297 4.11 -6.31 -9.07
C GLY A 297 2.85 -7.13 -9.40
N ALA A 298 2.38 -7.97 -8.46
CA ALA A 298 1.13 -8.71 -8.64
C ALA A 298 -0.08 -7.80 -8.44
N LEU A 299 -0.04 -6.92 -7.43
CA LEU A 299 -1.07 -5.91 -7.18
C LEU A 299 -1.28 -5.00 -8.40
N VAL A 300 -0.19 -4.50 -9.00
CA VAL A 300 -0.26 -3.69 -10.22
C VAL A 300 -0.91 -4.47 -11.36
N ARG A 301 -0.52 -5.73 -11.59
CA ARG A 301 -1.14 -6.55 -12.64
C ARG A 301 -2.62 -6.79 -12.39
N THR A 302 -3.03 -7.06 -11.15
CA THR A 302 -4.44 -7.23 -10.79
C THR A 302 -5.25 -5.97 -11.05
N LEU A 303 -4.72 -4.79 -10.69
CA LEU A 303 -5.40 -3.53 -10.95
C LEU A 303 -5.48 -3.23 -12.46
N VAL A 304 -4.41 -3.45 -13.20
CA VAL A 304 -4.38 -3.27 -14.66
C VAL A 304 -5.38 -4.21 -15.33
N ALA A 305 -5.41 -5.49 -14.96
CA ALA A 305 -6.35 -6.47 -15.50
C ALA A 305 -7.82 -6.09 -15.20
N HIS A 306 -8.10 -5.48 -14.05
CA HIS A 306 -9.42 -4.94 -13.75
C HIS A 306 -9.82 -3.83 -14.74
N TYR A 307 -8.92 -2.90 -15.05
CA TYR A 307 -9.21 -1.84 -16.03
C TYR A 307 -9.26 -2.34 -17.47
N GLU A 308 -8.47 -3.36 -17.83
CA GLU A 308 -8.58 -4.09 -19.10
C GLU A 308 -9.95 -4.76 -19.24
N GLN A 309 -10.45 -5.42 -18.18
CA GLN A 309 -11.82 -5.97 -18.18
C GLN A 309 -12.88 -4.88 -18.24
N ALA A 310 -12.74 -3.79 -17.48
CA ALA A 310 -13.67 -2.66 -17.56
C ALA A 310 -13.69 -2.06 -18.98
N GLU A 311 -12.56 -2.06 -19.68
CA GLU A 311 -12.48 -1.68 -21.08
C GLU A 311 -13.27 -2.62 -22.00
N THR A 312 -13.26 -3.93 -21.76
CA THR A 312 -14.10 -4.87 -22.52
C THR A 312 -15.60 -4.72 -22.26
N VAL A 313 -16.00 -4.07 -21.15
CA VAL A 313 -17.40 -3.77 -20.79
C VAL A 313 -17.80 -2.33 -21.19
N ALA A 314 -16.94 -1.63 -21.92
CA ALA A 314 -17.21 -0.29 -22.44
C ALA A 314 -18.52 -0.24 -23.23
N LEU A 315 -19.17 0.92 -23.21
CA LEU A 315 -20.40 1.13 -23.95
C LEU A 315 -20.06 1.18 -25.44
N ALA A 316 -20.53 0.20 -26.22
CA ALA A 316 -20.32 0.19 -27.66
C ALA A 316 -21.16 1.30 -28.31
N THR A 317 -20.49 2.29 -28.90
CA THR A 317 -21.12 3.42 -29.57
C THR A 317 -20.84 3.41 -31.07
N VAL A 318 -21.59 4.21 -31.84
CA VAL A 318 -21.30 4.43 -33.27
C VAL A 318 -19.91 5.04 -33.53
N ALA A 319 -19.25 5.53 -32.49
CA ALA A 319 -17.91 6.12 -32.53
C ALA A 319 -16.83 5.26 -31.86
N GLY A 320 -17.13 4.01 -31.52
CA GLY A 320 -16.20 3.08 -30.86
C GLY A 320 -16.57 2.82 -29.40
N ALA A 321 -15.67 2.17 -28.67
CA ALA A 321 -15.85 1.83 -27.26
C ALA A 321 -15.74 3.09 -26.39
N LEU A 322 -16.82 3.43 -25.66
CA LEU A 322 -16.84 4.56 -24.73
C LEU A 322 -16.68 4.09 -23.28
N GLN A 323 -15.67 4.64 -22.60
CA GLN A 323 -15.44 4.48 -21.18
C GLN A 323 -15.49 5.83 -20.49
N ILE A 324 -16.16 5.89 -19.35
CA ILE A 324 -16.20 7.10 -18.52
C ILE A 324 -15.42 6.78 -17.25
N ARG A 325 -14.39 7.57 -17.00
CA ARG A 325 -13.57 7.55 -15.79
C ARG A 325 -14.03 8.68 -14.85
N SER A 326 -13.37 8.82 -13.71
CA SER A 326 -13.63 9.85 -12.70
C SER A 326 -13.66 11.27 -13.32
N ARG A 327 -12.61 11.61 -14.05
CA ARG A 327 -12.31 12.96 -14.55
C ARG A 327 -12.26 13.09 -16.06
N VAL A 328 -12.28 11.98 -16.79
CA VAL A 328 -12.20 11.99 -18.25
C VAL A 328 -13.09 10.91 -18.85
N ALA A 329 -13.32 10.99 -20.15
CA ALA A 329 -13.86 9.90 -20.93
C ALA A 329 -12.83 9.46 -21.97
N VAL A 330 -12.81 8.16 -22.26
CA VAL A 330 -11.97 7.55 -23.29
C VAL A 330 -12.89 6.99 -24.36
N LEU A 331 -12.66 7.38 -25.61
CA LEU A 331 -13.43 6.91 -26.77
C LEU A 331 -12.48 6.26 -27.75
N ASP A 332 -12.68 4.97 -28.01
CA ASP A 332 -11.82 4.16 -28.90
C ASP A 332 -10.32 4.25 -28.54
N GLY A 333 -10.02 4.27 -27.24
CA GLY A 333 -8.66 4.37 -26.70
C GLY A 333 -8.12 5.81 -26.55
N GLU A 334 -8.81 6.82 -27.08
CA GLU A 334 -8.38 8.22 -27.02
C GLU A 334 -9.05 8.99 -25.88
N VAL A 335 -8.26 9.71 -25.08
CA VAL A 335 -8.78 10.56 -23.99
C VAL A 335 -9.44 11.81 -24.59
N LEU A 336 -10.73 12.00 -24.29
CA LEU A 336 -11.49 13.13 -24.80
C LEU A 336 -11.16 14.43 -24.02
N PRO A 337 -10.94 15.56 -24.72
CA PRO A 337 -10.66 16.86 -24.09
C PRO A 337 -11.95 17.52 -23.57
N LEU A 338 -12.61 16.87 -22.61
CA LEU A 338 -13.89 17.34 -22.04
C LEU A 338 -13.68 18.33 -20.89
N SER A 339 -14.53 19.34 -20.81
CA SER A 339 -14.70 20.11 -19.58
C SER A 339 -15.46 19.29 -18.52
N PRO A 340 -15.36 19.63 -17.21
CA PRO A 340 -16.10 18.93 -16.16
C PRO A 340 -17.62 18.86 -16.44
N SER A 341 -18.22 19.96 -16.88
CA SER A 341 -19.64 19.97 -17.25
C SER A 341 -19.96 19.08 -18.45
N SER A 342 -19.06 19.00 -19.44
CA SER A 342 -19.26 18.14 -20.61
C SER A 342 -19.16 16.65 -20.24
N LEU A 343 -18.29 16.32 -19.27
CA LEU A 343 -18.16 14.97 -18.74
C LEU A 343 -19.43 14.53 -17.99
N GLU A 344 -20.02 15.38 -17.15
CA GLU A 344 -21.27 15.04 -16.45
C GLU A 344 -22.44 14.84 -17.41
N VAL A 345 -22.56 15.68 -18.46
CA VAL A 345 -23.56 15.47 -19.52
C VAL A 345 -23.33 14.14 -20.24
N LEU A 346 -22.07 13.78 -20.53
CA LEU A 346 -21.74 12.50 -21.15
C LEU A 346 -22.06 11.32 -20.22
N ARG A 347 -21.80 11.45 -18.91
CA ARG A 347 -22.11 10.44 -17.90
C ARG A 347 -23.61 10.21 -17.79
N LEU A 348 -24.41 11.28 -17.78
CA LEU A 348 -25.87 11.22 -17.83
C LEU A 348 -26.36 10.49 -19.08
N LEU A 349 -25.83 10.82 -20.25
CA LEU A 349 -26.19 10.18 -21.53
C LEU A 349 -25.81 8.69 -21.56
N ALA A 350 -24.62 8.33 -21.07
CA ALA A 350 -24.16 6.95 -21.02
C ALA A 350 -24.97 6.10 -20.02
N ALA A 351 -25.37 6.68 -18.87
CA ALA A 351 -26.21 6.02 -17.89
C ALA A 351 -27.60 5.65 -18.47
N ARG A 352 -28.11 6.43 -19.43
CA ARG A 352 -29.36 6.15 -20.15
C ARG A 352 -29.23 5.15 -21.30
N ARG A 353 -28.01 4.71 -21.65
CA ARG A 353 -27.74 3.64 -22.65
C ARG A 353 -28.56 3.77 -23.94
N GLY A 354 -28.62 4.98 -24.49
CA GLY A 354 -29.32 5.28 -25.75
C GLY A 354 -30.79 5.68 -25.61
N GLU A 355 -31.35 5.67 -24.40
CA GLU A 355 -32.62 6.34 -24.11
C GLU A 355 -32.49 7.86 -24.19
N VAL A 356 -33.64 8.55 -24.30
CA VAL A 356 -33.68 10.00 -24.41
C VAL A 356 -33.51 10.64 -23.03
N VAL A 357 -32.45 11.43 -22.89
CA VAL A 357 -32.24 12.39 -21.81
C VAL A 357 -32.96 13.69 -22.17
N THR A 358 -33.78 14.23 -21.26
CA THR A 358 -34.52 15.47 -21.49
C THR A 358 -33.59 16.69 -21.38
N ARG A 359 -34.06 17.88 -21.78
CA ARG A 359 -33.29 19.11 -21.58
C ARG A 359 -33.15 19.44 -20.10
N ASP A 360 -34.19 19.19 -19.32
CA ASP A 360 -34.19 19.45 -17.88
C ASP A 360 -33.19 18.54 -17.17
N ASP A 361 -33.13 17.25 -17.51
CA ASP A 361 -32.09 16.34 -16.98
C ASP A 361 -30.67 16.86 -17.28
N VAL A 362 -30.45 17.45 -18.46
CA VAL A 362 -29.13 18.04 -18.81
C VAL A 362 -28.86 19.29 -17.98
N LEU A 363 -29.85 20.14 -17.74
CA LEU A 363 -29.67 21.33 -16.90
C LEU A 363 -29.37 20.95 -15.45
N ASP A 364 -30.01 19.90 -14.93
CA ASP A 364 -29.84 19.42 -13.55
C ASP A 364 -28.39 18.97 -13.23
N VAL A 365 -27.60 18.61 -14.26
CA VAL A 365 -26.19 18.21 -14.09
C VAL A 365 -25.18 19.31 -14.43
N LEU A 366 -25.63 20.48 -14.90
CA LEU A 366 -24.74 21.60 -15.20
C LEU A 366 -24.49 22.47 -13.97
N PRO A 367 -23.31 23.11 -13.87
CA PRO A 367 -23.02 24.01 -12.76
C PRO A 367 -23.89 25.29 -12.85
N GLY A 368 -24.46 25.67 -11.70
CA GLY A 368 -25.33 26.84 -11.54
C GLY A 368 -26.81 26.51 -11.77
N ASP A 369 -27.71 27.18 -11.05
CA ASP A 369 -29.17 26.93 -11.08
C ASP A 369 -29.86 27.49 -12.35
N SER A 370 -29.17 27.46 -13.49
CA SER A 370 -29.69 28.00 -14.74
C SER A 370 -30.83 27.12 -15.28
N ARG A 371 -32.00 27.74 -15.47
CA ARG A 371 -33.15 27.12 -16.13
C ARG A 371 -33.26 27.49 -17.60
N ASP A 372 -32.23 28.12 -18.17
CA ASP A 372 -32.22 28.53 -19.57
C ASP A 372 -32.04 27.31 -20.50
N PRO A 373 -33.04 26.96 -21.34
CA PRO A 373 -32.92 25.86 -22.29
C PRO A 373 -31.72 25.98 -23.24
N HIS A 374 -31.25 27.21 -23.48
CA HIS A 374 -30.08 27.45 -24.31
C HIS A 374 -28.78 26.89 -23.67
N ALA A 375 -28.70 26.85 -22.35
CA ALA A 375 -27.53 26.29 -21.64
C ALA A 375 -27.35 24.80 -21.94
N ALA A 376 -28.44 24.03 -21.97
CA ALA A 376 -28.42 22.61 -22.34
C ALA A 376 -27.96 22.41 -23.80
N GLU A 377 -28.43 23.25 -24.72
CA GLU A 377 -28.02 23.21 -26.13
C GLU A 377 -26.53 23.50 -26.30
N VAL A 378 -26.01 24.52 -25.61
CA VAL A 378 -24.59 24.89 -25.61
C VAL A 378 -23.73 23.76 -25.01
N ALA A 379 -24.16 23.15 -23.91
CA ALA A 379 -23.44 22.04 -23.28
C ALA A 379 -23.32 20.83 -24.24
N VAL A 380 -24.41 20.46 -24.90
CA VAL A 380 -24.39 19.36 -25.89
C VAL A 380 -23.58 19.72 -27.12
N ALA A 381 -23.62 20.98 -27.58
CA ALA A 381 -22.79 21.44 -28.69
C ALA A 381 -21.29 21.31 -28.37
N ARG A 382 -20.86 21.72 -27.17
CA ARG A 382 -19.47 21.58 -26.70
C ARG A 382 -19.05 20.11 -26.58
N LEU A 383 -19.92 19.26 -26.06
CA LEU A 383 -19.66 17.81 -25.99
C LEU A 383 -19.45 17.19 -27.38
N ARG A 384 -20.27 17.55 -28.37
CA ARG A 384 -20.12 17.09 -29.76
C ARG A 384 -18.84 17.60 -30.42
N GLU A 385 -18.42 18.81 -30.10
CA GLU A 385 -17.17 19.38 -30.59
C GLU A 385 -15.97 18.64 -30.01
N ALA A 386 -15.93 18.45 -28.70
CA ALA A 386 -14.82 17.79 -28.00
C ALA A 386 -14.69 16.30 -28.32
N THR A 387 -15.77 15.63 -28.71
CA THR A 387 -15.75 14.21 -29.16
C THR A 387 -15.26 14.05 -30.60
N GLY A 388 -15.21 15.12 -31.41
CA GLY A 388 -14.91 15.04 -32.84
C GLY A 388 -15.93 14.27 -33.69
N ARG A 389 -16.99 13.72 -33.07
CA ARG A 389 -17.96 12.79 -33.65
C ARG A 389 -19.39 13.25 -33.35
N ARG A 390 -19.92 14.11 -34.23
CA ARG A 390 -21.26 14.72 -34.05
C ARG A 390 -22.41 13.71 -34.03
N ASP A 391 -22.19 12.53 -34.60
CA ASP A 391 -23.15 11.42 -34.64
C ASP A 391 -23.23 10.65 -33.32
N LEU A 392 -22.25 10.80 -32.42
CA LEU A 392 -22.24 10.14 -31.11
C LEU A 392 -23.41 10.57 -30.21
N VAL A 393 -23.79 11.85 -30.25
CA VAL A 393 -24.94 12.37 -29.49
C VAL A 393 -25.97 12.92 -30.46
N LYS A 394 -27.14 12.30 -30.57
CA LYS A 394 -28.24 12.77 -31.44
C LYS A 394 -29.25 13.63 -30.69
N THR A 395 -29.74 14.66 -31.37
CA THR A 395 -30.88 15.44 -30.90
C THR A 395 -32.17 14.74 -31.32
N VAL A 396 -33.02 14.43 -30.35
CA VAL A 396 -34.37 13.95 -30.59
C VAL A 396 -35.30 15.14 -30.55
N VAL A 397 -35.84 15.51 -31.72
CA VAL A 397 -36.65 16.71 -31.91
C VAL A 397 -37.76 16.79 -30.86
N LYS A 398 -37.83 17.94 -30.17
CA LYS A 398 -38.76 18.26 -29.07
C LYS A 398 -38.66 17.38 -27.80
N ARG A 399 -37.77 16.39 -27.75
CA ARG A 399 -37.67 15.46 -26.60
C ARG A 399 -36.36 15.58 -25.82
N GLY A 400 -35.25 15.89 -26.48
CA GLY A 400 -33.95 16.05 -25.83
C GLY A 400 -32.82 15.42 -26.63
N TYR A 401 -31.96 14.65 -25.97
CA TYR A 401 -30.72 14.11 -26.52
C TYR A 401 -30.56 12.63 -26.18
N ARG A 402 -29.83 11.88 -26.99
CA ARG A 402 -29.46 10.50 -26.67
C ARG A 402 -28.07 10.17 -27.20
N LEU A 403 -27.40 9.24 -26.53
CA LEU A 403 -26.16 8.64 -27.01
C LEU A 403 -26.48 7.59 -28.09
N GLU A 404 -25.78 7.60 -29.21
CA GLU A 404 -25.96 6.58 -30.26
C GLU A 404 -25.07 5.36 -29.97
N LEU A 405 -25.72 4.22 -29.74
CA LEU A 405 -25.06 2.94 -29.53
C LEU A 405 -24.80 2.23 -30.87
N ALA A 406 -23.82 1.31 -30.86
CA ALA A 406 -23.46 0.48 -32.02
C ALA A 406 -24.53 -0.55 -32.39
#